data_AF-A0A6S6T2P4-F1
#
_entry.id   AF-A0A6S6T2P4-F1
#
_cell.length_a   1.000
_cell.length_b   1.000
_cell.length_c   1.000
_cell.angle_alpha   90.00
_cell.angle_beta   90.00
_cell.angle_gamma   90.00
#
_symmetry.space_group_name_H-M   'P 1'
#
loop_
_entity.id
_entity.type
_entity.pdbx_description
1 polymer ?
#
loop_
_entity_poly.entity_id
_entity_poly.type
_entity_poly.pdbx_seq_one_letter_code
_entity_poly.pdbx_strand_id
1 'polypeptide(L)'
;MISKKQKMVIAGLSSLLPIILGGCASPETVKPNIKTAVAKPGNTYVIQRASIHTPATDRQWQQRRAARNQQLAVKRAHLLAAAKQRAPARPAKPAARPTPRSNNSANAKKILRQQQQSRAQYQARYQAKQLAAIKLRKAAVSTKKPVPARKMPTQHKPRVMTASHTRPAKNNTRAAQISRDQLAKNNARLAQAKANQARHTAQLKANRARHTAQKKTAPSMRQQYIQRWEQQQAKQKLEREIESKKADARVESVIHNAKKQIGTQYVWGGASPKTGFDCSGLVQHSMNKGAGVKVPRTAAEQYKAAVKVSAQKASRGDLVFFKTRGNSVSHVGIYLGENKFVHAPRTGRKITTTQLSGYWKQRFVGFGRIPGACKVPV
;
A
#
# COMPACT_ATOMS: atom_id res chain seq x y z
N MET A 1 4.91 8.44 60.41
CA MET A 1 4.62 7.01 60.68
C MET A 1 4.94 6.20 59.43
N ILE A 2 5.34 4.93 59.58
CA ILE A 2 6.14 4.16 58.62
C ILE A 2 5.50 2.78 58.32
N SER A 3 5.65 2.32 57.06
CA SER A 3 5.79 0.90 56.64
C SER A 3 4.58 -0.05 56.46
N LYS A 4 4.40 -0.48 55.18
CA LYS A 4 4.26 -1.88 54.67
C LYS A 4 3.03 -2.70 55.19
N LYS A 5 2.67 -3.90 54.68
CA LYS A 5 3.36 -4.90 53.82
C LYS A 5 2.34 -5.84 53.14
N GLN A 6 2.76 -6.52 52.07
CA GLN A 6 2.02 -7.63 51.43
C GLN A 6 1.97 -8.90 52.32
N LYS A 7 1.06 -9.82 52.02
CA LYS A 7 1.30 -11.29 52.15
C LYS A 7 0.56 -12.08 51.05
N MET A 8 1.05 -13.29 50.81
CA MET A 8 0.83 -14.15 49.64
C MET A 8 0.74 -15.60 50.12
N VAL A 9 -0.16 -16.43 49.58
CA VAL A 9 -0.10 -17.91 49.71
C VAL A 9 -0.57 -18.58 48.40
N ILE A 10 0.06 -19.71 48.06
CA ILE A 10 -0.15 -20.56 46.89
C ILE A 10 -0.26 -22.02 47.38
N ALA A 11 -1.24 -22.80 46.89
CA ALA A 11 -1.30 -24.28 46.81
C ALA A 11 -2.71 -24.66 46.26
N GLY A 12 -3.01 -25.79 45.60
CA GLY A 12 -2.25 -26.90 44.97
C GLY A 12 -3.29 -27.74 44.17
N LEU A 13 -3.09 -28.05 42.88
CA LEU A 13 -2.53 -29.30 42.32
C LEU A 13 -3.32 -30.62 42.52
N SER A 14 -3.70 -31.22 41.37
CA SER A 14 -3.79 -32.67 41.05
C SER A 14 -4.97 -33.57 41.51
N SER A 15 -5.70 -34.10 40.52
CA SER A 15 -6.07 -35.53 40.27
C SER A 15 -6.92 -35.60 38.98
N LEU A 16 -6.55 -36.30 37.87
CA LEU A 16 -6.53 -37.75 37.57
C LEU A 16 -7.96 -38.36 37.45
N LEU A 17 -8.37 -39.23 36.49
CA LEU A 17 -7.74 -40.06 35.41
C LEU A 17 -8.79 -40.21 34.22
N PRO A 18 -8.73 -41.14 33.20
CA PRO A 18 -9.21 -40.92 31.81
C PRO A 18 -10.07 -42.07 31.20
N ILE A 19 -10.23 -42.13 29.86
CA ILE A 19 -10.49 -43.27 28.93
C ILE A 19 -10.33 -42.67 27.49
N ILE A 20 -9.43 -43.04 26.56
CA ILE A 20 -9.02 -44.30 25.87
C ILE A 20 -9.89 -44.67 24.64
N LEU A 21 -9.21 -45.05 23.53
CA LEU A 21 -9.63 -45.39 22.15
C LEU A 21 -9.60 -44.22 21.14
N GLY A 22 -8.99 -44.31 19.96
CA GLY A 22 -8.15 -45.37 19.35
C GLY A 22 -7.90 -45.07 17.86
N GLY A 23 -6.75 -45.45 17.28
CA GLY A 23 -6.50 -45.25 15.84
C GLY A 23 -5.03 -45.10 15.44
N CYS A 24 -4.34 -46.23 15.20
CA CYS A 24 -2.96 -46.27 14.74
C CYS A 24 -2.85 -46.36 13.20
N ALA A 25 -1.78 -45.79 12.65
CA ALA A 25 -1.17 -46.23 11.38
C ALA A 25 0.35 -46.03 11.47
N SER A 26 1.12 -47.08 11.21
CA SER A 26 2.56 -47.19 11.52
C SER A 26 3.48 -46.70 10.40
N PRO A 27 4.78 -46.43 10.68
CA PRO A 27 5.74 -45.96 9.68
C PRO A 27 6.52 -47.11 9.01
N GLU A 28 6.84 -46.98 7.73
CA GLU A 28 7.81 -47.85 7.06
C GLU A 28 9.25 -47.31 7.14
N THR A 29 10.15 -48.20 7.54
CA THR A 29 11.60 -47.97 7.63
C THR A 29 12.30 -48.25 6.30
N VAL A 30 13.19 -47.35 5.86
CA VAL A 30 14.22 -47.67 4.86
C VAL A 30 15.61 -47.30 5.41
N LYS A 31 16.45 -48.32 5.63
CA LYS A 31 17.87 -48.18 6.00
C LYS A 31 18.70 -47.90 4.73
N PRO A 32 19.62 -46.92 4.72
CA PRO A 32 20.63 -46.84 3.67
C PRO A 32 21.78 -47.83 3.95
N ASN A 33 22.04 -48.71 2.98
CA ASN A 33 23.18 -49.62 2.99
C ASN A 33 24.43 -48.87 2.45
N ILE A 34 25.44 -48.66 3.29
CA ILE A 34 26.68 -47.98 2.90
C ILE A 34 27.77 -49.05 2.71
N LYS A 35 28.09 -49.36 1.45
CA LYS A 35 29.34 -50.05 1.09
C LYS A 35 30.47 -49.04 0.87
N THR A 36 31.64 -49.39 1.37
CA THR A 36 32.85 -48.57 1.46
C THR A 36 33.53 -48.36 0.11
N ALA A 37 34.12 -47.17 -0.13
CA ALA A 37 35.12 -46.95 -1.17
C ALA A 37 36.13 -45.85 -0.79
N VAL A 38 37.42 -46.10 -1.02
CA VAL A 38 38.58 -45.31 -0.59
C VAL A 38 39.63 -45.36 -1.72
N ALA A 39 40.39 -44.33 -2.11
CA ALA A 39 40.59 -42.98 -1.55
C ALA A 39 40.27 -41.90 -2.64
N LYS A 40 40.97 -40.78 -2.93
CA LYS A 40 42.22 -40.06 -2.51
C LYS A 40 42.07 -38.59 -3.00
N PRO A 41 42.91 -37.61 -2.60
CA PRO A 41 42.59 -36.18 -2.77
C PRO A 41 43.11 -35.55 -4.08
N GLY A 42 42.36 -34.58 -4.61
CA GLY A 42 42.86 -33.64 -5.62
C GLY A 42 41.96 -33.39 -6.83
N ASN A 43 40.82 -32.72 -6.66
CA ASN A 43 40.18 -31.96 -7.74
C ASN A 43 39.10 -30.99 -7.22
N THR A 44 39.41 -29.69 -7.20
CA THR A 44 38.49 -28.65 -6.70
C THR A 44 37.62 -28.11 -7.83
N TYR A 45 36.58 -28.85 -8.21
CA TYR A 45 35.54 -28.32 -9.11
C TYR A 45 34.63 -27.35 -8.35
N VAL A 46 34.47 -26.13 -8.88
CA VAL A 46 33.56 -25.12 -8.33
C VAL A 46 32.12 -25.53 -8.65
N ILE A 47 31.41 -26.11 -7.66
CA ILE A 47 29.99 -26.45 -7.82
C ILE A 47 29.16 -25.18 -7.87
N GLN A 48 28.69 -24.86 -9.08
CA GLN A 48 27.69 -23.83 -9.33
C GLN A 48 26.34 -24.32 -8.79
N ARG A 49 25.97 -23.90 -7.57
CA ARG A 49 24.72 -24.32 -6.91
C ARG A 49 23.47 -23.79 -7.64
N ALA A 50 22.99 -24.55 -8.62
CA ALA A 50 21.60 -24.48 -9.06
C ALA A 50 20.70 -24.89 -7.88
N SER A 51 19.82 -24.00 -7.44
CA SER A 51 18.93 -24.27 -6.30
C SER A 51 17.69 -25.02 -6.77
N ILE A 52 17.77 -26.35 -6.76
CA ILE A 52 16.66 -27.25 -7.05
C ILE A 52 15.54 -26.97 -6.04
N HIS A 53 14.41 -26.42 -6.51
CA HIS A 53 13.24 -26.19 -5.66
C HIS A 53 12.50 -27.52 -5.48
N THR A 54 12.40 -27.98 -4.24
CA THR A 54 11.53 -29.09 -3.86
C THR A 54 10.32 -28.57 -3.07
N PRO A 55 9.15 -29.24 -3.11
CA PRO A 55 7.94 -28.78 -2.41
C PRO A 55 8.14 -28.54 -0.90
N ALA A 56 9.05 -29.28 -0.26
CA ALA A 56 9.43 -29.08 1.14
C ALA A 56 10.20 -27.77 1.39
N THR A 57 11.08 -27.36 0.47
CA THR A 57 11.83 -26.10 0.59
C THR A 57 10.97 -24.86 0.36
N ASP A 58 9.95 -24.94 -0.50
CA ASP A 58 9.01 -23.84 -0.75
C ASP A 58 8.12 -23.58 0.48
N ARG A 59 7.56 -24.64 1.10
CA ARG A 59 6.82 -24.50 2.38
C ARG A 59 7.66 -23.82 3.48
N GLN A 60 8.92 -24.22 3.65
CA GLN A 60 9.81 -23.56 4.62
C GLN A 60 10.07 -22.09 4.27
N TRP A 61 10.21 -21.75 2.99
CA TRP A 61 10.40 -20.36 2.57
C TRP A 61 9.14 -19.51 2.83
N GLN A 62 7.96 -20.04 2.51
CA GLN A 62 6.67 -19.39 2.76
C GLN A 62 6.44 -19.17 4.27
N GLN A 63 6.72 -20.17 5.11
CA GLN A 63 6.65 -20.04 6.58
C GLN A 63 7.60 -18.95 7.11
N ARG A 64 8.87 -18.92 6.66
CA ARG A 64 9.85 -17.89 7.05
C ARG A 64 9.43 -16.48 6.58
N ARG A 65 8.76 -16.37 5.42
CA ARG A 65 8.21 -15.11 4.90
C ARG A 65 6.99 -14.64 5.71
N ALA A 66 6.09 -15.55 6.08
CA ALA A 66 4.94 -15.26 6.93
C ALA A 66 5.37 -14.77 8.32
N ALA A 67 6.30 -15.46 8.98
CA ALA A 67 6.86 -15.06 10.27
C ALA A 67 7.52 -13.66 10.22
N ARG A 68 8.29 -13.37 9.16
CA ARG A 68 8.90 -12.03 8.96
C ARG A 68 7.85 -10.93 8.79
N ASN A 69 6.75 -11.22 8.08
CA ASN A 69 5.65 -10.27 7.90
C ASN A 69 4.89 -10.02 9.22
N GLN A 70 4.67 -11.04 10.04
CA GLN A 70 4.08 -10.90 11.38
C GLN A 70 4.97 -10.05 12.30
N GLN A 71 6.28 -10.30 12.34
CA GLN A 71 7.23 -9.47 13.10
C GLN A 71 7.21 -7.99 12.66
N LEU A 72 7.09 -7.72 11.34
CA LEU A 72 6.96 -6.36 10.80
C LEU A 72 5.63 -5.70 11.19
N ALA A 73 4.53 -6.46 11.26
CA ALA A 73 3.23 -5.96 11.71
C ALA A 73 3.25 -5.58 13.20
N VAL A 74 3.79 -6.44 14.06
CA VAL A 74 3.97 -6.16 15.50
C VAL A 74 4.85 -4.93 15.71
N LYS A 75 5.99 -4.83 14.99
CA LYS A 75 6.89 -3.67 15.08
C LYS A 75 6.22 -2.36 14.63
N ARG A 76 5.32 -2.41 13.63
CA ARG A 76 4.49 -1.26 13.23
C ARG A 76 3.45 -0.89 14.28
N ALA A 77 2.79 -1.88 14.90
CA ALA A 77 1.82 -1.63 15.97
C ALA A 77 2.47 -0.93 17.17
N HIS A 78 3.65 -1.37 17.63
CA HIS A 78 4.40 -0.70 18.69
C HIS A 78 4.80 0.74 18.32
N LEU A 79 5.24 1.00 17.09
CA LEU A 79 5.57 2.36 16.64
C LEU A 79 4.34 3.28 16.61
N LEU A 80 3.16 2.77 16.23
CA LEU A 80 1.90 3.52 16.26
C LEU A 80 1.41 3.78 17.69
N ALA A 81 1.57 2.83 18.60
CA ALA A 81 1.27 3.01 20.02
C ALA A 81 2.18 4.07 20.66
N ALA A 82 3.50 3.98 20.42
CA ALA A 82 4.47 4.98 20.89
C ALA A 82 4.24 6.38 20.29
N ALA A 83 3.76 6.47 19.05
CA ALA A 83 3.37 7.74 18.44
C ALA A 83 2.12 8.36 19.10
N LYS A 84 1.11 7.55 19.47
CA LYS A 84 -0.06 8.02 20.22
C LYS A 84 0.31 8.52 21.62
N GLN A 85 1.22 7.85 22.32
CA GLN A 85 1.66 8.23 23.67
C GLN A 85 2.58 9.47 23.70
N ARG A 86 3.11 9.91 22.55
CA ARG A 86 3.98 11.11 22.44
C ARG A 86 3.26 12.37 21.93
N ALA A 87 1.95 12.34 21.75
CA ALA A 87 1.18 13.53 21.40
C ALA A 87 0.97 14.42 22.65
N PRO A 88 1.50 15.65 22.71
CA PRO A 88 1.27 16.53 23.85
C PRO A 88 -0.19 16.98 23.92
N ALA A 89 -0.69 17.20 25.13
CA ALA A 89 -2.04 17.67 25.37
C ALA A 89 -2.31 19.01 24.66
N ARG A 90 -3.47 19.11 24.01
CA ARG A 90 -3.90 20.27 23.23
C ARG A 90 -4.33 21.40 24.17
N PRO A 91 -3.71 22.61 24.15
CA PRO A 91 -4.17 23.73 24.95
C PRO A 91 -5.54 24.25 24.46
N ALA A 92 -6.25 24.92 25.37
CA ALA A 92 -7.61 25.43 25.13
C ALA A 92 -7.64 26.50 24.01
N LYS A 93 -8.83 26.63 23.40
CA LYS A 93 -9.10 27.45 22.22
C LYS A 93 -9.25 28.94 22.61
N PRO A 94 -8.45 29.89 22.07
CA PRO A 94 -8.67 31.31 22.28
C PRO A 94 -9.92 31.82 21.54
N ALA A 95 -10.55 32.87 22.07
CA ALA A 95 -11.68 33.55 21.45
C ALA A 95 -11.27 34.38 20.22
N ALA A 96 -12.25 34.75 19.39
CA ALA A 96 -12.03 35.43 18.13
C ALA A 96 -11.80 36.95 18.29
N ARG A 97 -10.80 37.49 17.59
CA ARG A 97 -10.73 38.91 17.20
C ARG A 97 -9.93 39.07 15.88
N PRO A 98 -9.87 40.26 15.25
CA PRO A 98 -10.23 40.43 13.85
C PRO A 98 -9.03 40.26 12.89
N THR A 99 -9.35 40.16 11.60
CA THR A 99 -8.36 40.05 10.51
C THR A 99 -7.42 41.26 10.41
N PRO A 100 -6.10 41.05 10.29
CA PRO A 100 -5.18 42.05 9.76
C PRO A 100 -4.71 41.71 8.34
N ARG A 101 -4.74 42.72 7.48
CA ARG A 101 -4.16 42.75 6.13
C ARG A 101 -2.63 42.67 6.22
N SER A 102 -1.98 42.13 5.17
CA SER A 102 -0.59 42.42 4.77
C SER A 102 0.53 42.48 5.85
N ASN A 103 1.39 41.45 5.95
CA ASN A 103 2.86 41.60 6.20
C ASN A 103 3.71 40.30 6.20
N ASN A 104 3.22 39.16 5.71
CA ASN A 104 3.91 37.86 5.86
C ASN A 104 5.06 37.53 4.87
N SER A 105 5.48 38.48 4.01
CA SER A 105 6.56 38.25 3.03
C SER A 105 7.93 38.02 3.68
N ALA A 106 8.30 38.82 4.69
CA ALA A 106 9.63 38.78 5.30
C ALA A 106 9.86 37.50 6.14
N ASN A 107 8.90 37.14 7.01
CA ASN A 107 9.01 35.93 7.83
C ASN A 107 8.96 34.64 6.99
N ALA A 108 8.15 34.58 5.93
CA ALA A 108 8.16 33.43 5.01
C ALA A 108 9.52 33.26 4.32
N LYS A 109 10.15 34.36 3.86
CA LYS A 109 11.50 34.34 3.28
C LYS A 109 12.57 33.93 4.30
N LYS A 110 12.47 34.36 5.56
CA LYS A 110 13.39 33.96 6.65
C LYS A 110 13.32 32.45 6.93
N ILE A 111 12.11 31.90 7.05
CA ILE A 111 11.86 30.46 7.28
C ILE A 111 12.39 29.63 6.08
N LEU A 112 12.16 30.09 4.85
CA LEU A 112 12.65 29.40 3.65
C LEU A 112 14.18 29.36 3.59
N ARG A 113 14.87 30.48 3.89
CA ARG A 113 16.34 30.54 3.97
C ARG A 113 16.89 29.57 5.03
N GLN A 114 16.24 29.50 6.20
CA GLN A 114 16.65 28.60 7.29
C GLN A 114 16.46 27.11 6.93
N GLN A 115 15.40 26.76 6.18
CA GLN A 115 15.23 25.42 5.59
C GLN A 115 16.25 25.11 4.48
N GLN A 116 16.65 26.08 3.67
CA GLN A 116 17.68 25.89 2.64
C GLN A 116 19.06 25.66 3.27
N GLN A 117 19.44 26.45 4.28
CA GLN A 117 20.71 26.30 5.00
C GLN A 117 20.83 24.94 5.70
N SER A 118 19.78 24.50 6.42
CA SER A 118 19.77 23.18 7.07
C SER A 118 19.84 22.01 6.08
N ARG A 119 19.19 22.12 4.90
CA ARG A 119 19.33 21.14 3.81
C ARG A 119 20.74 21.10 3.22
N ALA A 120 21.37 22.25 3.00
CA ALA A 120 22.74 22.34 2.52
C ALA A 120 23.73 21.71 3.52
N GLN A 121 23.59 22.01 4.82
CA GLN A 121 24.39 21.40 5.88
C GLN A 121 24.24 19.87 5.93
N TYR A 122 23.01 19.35 5.78
CA TYR A 122 22.76 17.91 5.71
C TYR A 122 23.44 17.25 4.50
N GLN A 123 23.35 17.88 3.32
CA GLN A 123 24.01 17.39 2.10
C GLN A 123 25.54 17.41 2.22
N ALA A 124 26.12 18.48 2.77
CA ALA A 124 27.55 18.58 3.01
C ALA A 124 28.06 17.49 3.97
N ARG A 125 27.37 17.25 5.09
CA ARG A 125 27.71 16.15 6.02
C ARG A 125 27.60 14.77 5.36
N TYR A 126 26.61 14.56 4.49
CA TYR A 126 26.47 13.31 3.75
C TYR A 126 27.61 13.11 2.74
N GLN A 127 27.97 14.14 1.97
CA GLN A 127 29.10 14.10 1.03
C GLN A 127 30.43 13.87 1.76
N ALA A 128 30.68 14.57 2.88
CA ALA A 128 31.88 14.36 3.69
C ALA A 128 31.98 12.90 4.19
N LYS A 129 30.87 12.28 4.61
CA LYS A 129 30.83 10.88 5.03
C LYS A 129 31.13 9.90 3.87
N GLN A 130 30.66 10.19 2.65
CA GLN A 130 31.00 9.40 1.46
C GLN A 130 32.49 9.56 1.07
N LEU A 131 33.02 10.77 1.12
CA LEU A 131 34.45 11.04 0.85
C LEU A 131 35.37 10.38 1.88
N ALA A 132 35.00 10.39 3.16
CA ALA A 132 35.72 9.65 4.21
C ALA A 132 35.73 8.14 3.94
N ALA A 133 34.60 7.55 3.55
CA ALA A 133 34.52 6.13 3.16
C ALA A 133 35.37 5.79 1.93
N ILE A 134 35.49 6.71 0.96
CA ILE A 134 36.37 6.56 -0.21
C ILE A 134 37.85 6.66 0.20
N LYS A 135 38.22 7.61 1.07
CA LYS A 135 39.59 7.72 1.60
C LYS A 135 40.01 6.46 2.37
N LEU A 136 39.16 5.96 3.27
CA LEU A 136 39.39 4.70 3.99
C LEU A 136 39.56 3.50 3.04
N ARG A 137 38.73 3.39 1.99
CA ARG A 137 38.88 2.35 0.96
C ARG A 137 40.19 2.46 0.17
N LYS A 138 40.63 3.67 -0.18
CA LYS A 138 41.93 3.87 -0.86
C LYS A 138 43.11 3.52 0.06
N ALA A 139 43.07 3.91 1.33
CA ALA A 139 44.09 3.54 2.32
C ALA A 139 44.21 2.01 2.48
N ALA A 140 43.07 1.29 2.56
CA ALA A 140 43.03 -0.17 2.66
C ALA A 140 43.53 -0.93 1.41
N VAL A 141 43.64 -0.26 0.25
CA VAL A 141 44.30 -0.83 -0.94
C VAL A 141 45.80 -0.59 -0.91
N SER A 142 46.25 0.52 -0.31
CA SER A 142 47.67 0.91 -0.25
C SER A 142 48.52 0.09 0.75
N THR A 143 47.91 -0.65 1.67
CA THR A 143 48.62 -1.39 2.73
C THR A 143 48.93 -2.85 2.38
N LYS A 144 48.55 -3.33 1.19
CA LYS A 144 48.97 -4.65 0.71
C LYS A 144 50.41 -4.60 0.17
N LYS A 145 51.38 -4.94 1.03
CA LYS A 145 52.78 -5.16 0.62
C LYS A 145 52.85 -6.12 -0.59
N PRO A 146 53.78 -5.90 -1.55
CA PRO A 146 54.06 -6.88 -2.60
C PRO A 146 54.50 -8.21 -1.98
N VAL A 147 54.04 -9.32 -2.55
CA VAL A 147 54.58 -10.65 -2.21
C VAL A 147 56.03 -10.70 -2.69
N PRO A 148 57.03 -11.02 -1.84
CA PRO A 148 58.41 -11.05 -2.27
C PRO A 148 58.64 -12.16 -3.30
N ALA A 149 59.37 -11.83 -4.37
CA ALA A 149 59.73 -12.80 -5.39
C ALA A 149 60.65 -13.88 -4.80
N ARG A 150 60.21 -15.15 -4.86
CA ARG A 150 61.01 -16.30 -4.42
C ARG A 150 62.18 -16.52 -5.38
N LYS A 151 63.34 -15.95 -5.07
CA LYS A 151 64.63 -16.38 -5.63
C LYS A 151 64.90 -17.83 -5.21
N MET A 152 65.59 -18.60 -6.06
CA MET A 152 66.47 -19.76 -5.81
C MET A 152 66.57 -20.60 -7.10
N PRO A 153 67.70 -21.27 -7.42
CA PRO A 153 69.08 -21.08 -6.94
C PRO A 153 70.08 -20.78 -8.08
N THR A 154 71.34 -20.64 -7.70
CA THR A 154 72.51 -20.28 -8.53
C THR A 154 72.90 -21.31 -9.59
N GLN A 155 73.46 -20.83 -10.70
CA GLN A 155 74.19 -21.67 -11.67
C GLN A 155 75.47 -22.25 -11.02
N HIS A 156 75.62 -23.58 -11.04
CA HIS A 156 76.94 -24.20 -10.88
C HIS A 156 77.64 -24.25 -12.24
N LYS A 157 78.92 -23.83 -12.27
CA LYS A 157 79.81 -24.06 -13.42
C LYS A 157 80.01 -25.57 -13.62
N PRO A 158 79.92 -26.11 -14.85
CA PRO A 158 80.31 -27.49 -15.10
C PRO A 158 81.83 -27.64 -14.99
N ARG A 159 82.27 -28.62 -14.20
CA ARG A 159 83.67 -29.09 -14.15
C ARG A 159 83.96 -29.89 -15.41
N VAL A 160 85.01 -29.54 -16.15
CA VAL A 160 85.45 -30.30 -17.32
C VAL A 160 86.00 -31.65 -16.85
N MET A 161 85.39 -32.74 -17.29
CA MET A 161 85.96 -34.09 -17.24
C MET A 161 85.79 -34.71 -18.63
N THR A 162 86.90 -35.12 -19.23
CA THR A 162 86.98 -35.73 -20.56
C THR A 162 86.65 -37.22 -20.49
N ALA A 163 85.68 -37.68 -21.30
CA ALA A 163 85.56 -39.08 -21.68
C ALA A 163 84.78 -39.22 -23.00
N SER A 164 85.50 -39.58 -24.07
CA SER A 164 84.94 -39.88 -25.39
C SER A 164 84.11 -41.16 -25.34
N HIS A 165 82.85 -41.15 -25.80
CA HIS A 165 82.13 -42.35 -26.28
C HIS A 165 81.01 -41.92 -27.25
N THR A 166 80.82 -42.67 -28.34
CA THR A 166 80.02 -42.31 -29.51
C THR A 166 78.56 -42.78 -29.43
N ARG A 167 77.62 -42.01 -30.03
CA ARG A 167 76.30 -42.51 -30.46
C ARG A 167 75.67 -41.60 -31.54
N PRO A 168 74.97 -42.13 -32.56
CA PRO A 168 74.62 -41.38 -33.77
C PRO A 168 73.40 -40.45 -33.61
N ALA A 169 73.41 -39.38 -34.41
CA ALA A 169 72.49 -38.25 -34.32
C ALA A 169 71.10 -38.50 -34.95
N LYS A 170 70.26 -39.34 -34.32
CA LYS A 170 68.83 -39.50 -34.71
C LYS A 170 67.80 -38.95 -33.72
N ASN A 171 68.19 -38.54 -32.51
CA ASN A 171 67.24 -38.12 -31.45
C ASN A 171 66.92 -36.62 -31.39
N ASN A 172 67.64 -35.76 -32.14
CA ASN A 172 67.55 -34.30 -31.97
C ASN A 172 66.35 -33.66 -32.72
N THR A 173 65.90 -34.25 -33.83
CA THR A 173 64.77 -33.76 -34.64
C THR A 173 63.42 -33.93 -33.95
N ARG A 174 63.19 -35.07 -33.28
CA ARG A 174 61.94 -35.34 -32.55
C ARG A 174 61.76 -34.40 -31.36
N ALA A 175 62.84 -34.08 -30.64
CA ALA A 175 62.85 -33.07 -29.58
C ALA A 175 62.53 -31.66 -30.11
N ALA A 176 63.14 -31.26 -31.23
CA ALA A 176 62.84 -29.99 -31.89
C ALA A 176 61.38 -29.90 -32.36
N GLN A 177 60.81 -30.98 -32.91
CA GLN A 177 59.41 -31.04 -33.33
C GLN A 177 58.45 -30.90 -32.13
N ILE A 178 58.68 -31.65 -31.05
CA ILE A 178 57.90 -31.53 -29.80
C ILE A 178 57.93 -30.09 -29.28
N SER A 179 59.07 -29.41 -29.35
CA SER A 179 59.21 -28.01 -28.93
C SER A 179 58.39 -27.04 -29.80
N ARG A 180 58.34 -27.27 -31.14
CA ARG A 180 57.47 -26.51 -32.06
C ARG A 180 55.99 -26.75 -31.78
N ASP A 181 55.57 -27.99 -31.54
CA ASP A 181 54.19 -28.33 -31.22
C ASP A 181 53.76 -27.71 -29.88
N GLN A 182 54.66 -27.68 -28.89
CA GLN A 182 54.46 -27.02 -27.60
C GLN A 182 54.28 -25.51 -27.79
N LEU A 183 55.11 -24.88 -28.64
CA LEU A 183 55.02 -23.46 -28.97
C LEU A 183 53.73 -23.13 -29.72
N ALA A 184 53.33 -23.95 -30.69
CA ALA A 184 52.06 -23.79 -31.41
C ALA A 184 50.84 -23.89 -30.47
N LYS A 185 50.84 -24.87 -29.56
CA LYS A 185 49.81 -25.01 -28.51
C LYS A 185 49.77 -23.80 -27.57
N ASN A 186 50.93 -23.27 -27.18
CA ASN A 186 51.03 -22.08 -26.33
C ASN A 186 50.55 -20.81 -27.06
N ASN A 187 50.89 -20.64 -28.33
CA ASN A 187 50.42 -19.54 -29.17
C ASN A 187 48.91 -19.60 -29.42
N ALA A 188 48.35 -20.79 -29.65
CA ALA A 188 46.90 -21.00 -29.76
C ALA A 188 46.17 -20.66 -28.44
N ARG A 189 46.71 -21.09 -27.29
CA ARG A 189 46.20 -20.71 -25.96
C ARG A 189 46.25 -19.20 -25.74
N LEU A 190 47.33 -18.52 -26.16
CA LEU A 190 47.46 -17.06 -26.06
C LEU A 190 46.45 -16.34 -26.97
N ALA A 191 46.24 -16.82 -28.19
CA ALA A 191 45.22 -16.29 -29.10
C ALA A 191 43.80 -16.46 -28.53
N GLN A 192 43.50 -17.64 -27.97
CA GLN A 192 42.21 -17.90 -27.32
C GLN A 192 42.02 -17.04 -26.05
N ALA A 193 43.07 -16.83 -25.25
CA ALA A 193 43.03 -15.92 -24.11
C ALA A 193 42.74 -14.47 -24.53
N LYS A 194 43.42 -13.97 -25.58
CA LYS A 194 43.15 -12.64 -26.18
C LYS A 194 41.71 -12.53 -26.71
N ALA A 195 41.22 -13.55 -27.40
CA ALA A 195 39.83 -13.59 -27.89
C ALA A 195 38.81 -13.58 -26.75
N ASN A 196 39.05 -14.33 -25.66
CA ASN A 196 38.21 -14.33 -24.48
C ASN A 196 38.24 -12.98 -23.75
N GLN A 197 39.40 -12.32 -23.68
CA GLN A 197 39.54 -10.97 -23.13
C GLN A 197 38.76 -9.94 -23.98
N ALA A 198 38.83 -10.03 -25.31
CA ALA A 198 38.05 -9.19 -26.23
C ALA A 198 36.53 -9.40 -26.10
N ARG A 199 36.08 -10.66 -25.97
CA ARG A 199 34.66 -10.99 -25.70
C ARG A 199 34.19 -10.40 -24.37
N HIS A 200 34.99 -10.55 -23.31
CA HIS A 200 34.66 -10.02 -21.98
C HIS A 200 34.58 -8.48 -21.97
N THR A 201 35.53 -7.78 -22.60
CA THR A 201 35.49 -6.31 -22.69
C THR A 201 34.34 -5.80 -23.56
N ALA A 202 34.03 -6.46 -24.68
CA ALA A 202 32.86 -6.17 -25.49
C ALA A 202 31.55 -6.34 -24.69
N GLN A 203 31.43 -7.42 -23.91
CA GLN A 203 30.26 -7.67 -23.08
C GLN A 203 30.11 -6.67 -21.92
N LEU A 204 31.22 -6.25 -21.29
CA LEU A 204 31.21 -5.16 -20.31
C LEU A 204 30.76 -3.82 -20.95
N LYS A 205 31.22 -3.51 -22.17
CA LYS A 205 30.80 -2.31 -22.92
C LYS A 205 29.30 -2.37 -23.24
N ALA A 206 28.80 -3.51 -23.70
CA ALA A 206 27.38 -3.74 -23.98
C ALA A 206 26.50 -3.63 -22.72
N ASN A 207 26.93 -4.23 -21.60
CA ASN A 207 26.22 -4.15 -20.33
C ASN A 207 26.19 -2.71 -19.78
N ARG A 208 27.31 -1.97 -19.89
CA ARG A 208 27.37 -0.56 -19.52
C ARG A 208 26.43 0.29 -20.38
N ALA A 209 26.40 0.07 -21.71
CA ALA A 209 25.49 0.74 -22.63
C ALA A 209 24.02 0.49 -22.27
N ARG A 210 23.64 -0.78 -22.04
CA ARG A 210 22.29 -1.17 -21.58
C ARG A 210 21.89 -0.48 -20.28
N HIS A 211 22.76 -0.48 -19.27
CA HIS A 211 22.49 0.23 -18.00
C HIS A 211 22.38 1.75 -18.17
N THR A 212 23.17 2.38 -19.05
CA THR A 212 23.03 3.80 -19.33
C THR A 212 21.75 4.14 -20.10
N ALA A 213 21.30 3.28 -21.01
CA ALA A 213 20.03 3.45 -21.71
C ALA A 213 18.84 3.35 -20.73
N GLN A 214 18.80 2.30 -19.90
CA GLN A 214 17.78 2.13 -18.85
C GLN A 214 17.73 3.32 -17.87
N LYS A 215 18.88 3.90 -17.51
CA LYS A 215 18.92 5.11 -16.65
C LYS A 215 18.41 6.38 -17.33
N LYS A 216 18.46 6.46 -18.67
CA LYS A 216 17.93 7.60 -19.44
C LYS A 216 16.41 7.50 -19.64
N THR A 217 15.88 6.29 -19.84
CA THR A 217 14.45 6.07 -20.10
C THR A 217 13.60 5.91 -18.84
N ALA A 218 14.18 5.53 -17.70
CA ALA A 218 13.47 5.52 -16.44
C ALA A 218 13.02 6.95 -16.06
N PRO A 219 11.72 7.22 -15.88
CA PRO A 219 11.26 8.54 -15.45
C PRO A 219 11.92 8.89 -14.12
N SER A 220 12.41 10.11 -14.00
CA SER A 220 13.07 10.60 -12.79
C SER A 220 12.17 10.43 -11.57
N MET A 221 12.76 10.31 -10.38
CA MET A 221 11.99 10.22 -9.12
C MET A 221 10.96 11.34 -8.95
N ARG A 222 11.23 12.54 -9.54
CA ARG A 222 10.28 13.66 -9.59
C ARG A 222 9.12 13.39 -10.54
N GLN A 223 9.37 12.90 -11.76
CA GLN A 223 8.31 12.52 -12.71
C GLN A 223 7.44 11.37 -12.15
N GLN A 224 8.05 10.35 -11.55
CA GLN A 224 7.32 9.26 -10.89
C GLN A 224 6.49 9.71 -9.67
N TYR A 225 6.86 10.82 -9.03
CA TYR A 225 6.08 11.42 -7.95
C TYR A 225 4.88 12.18 -8.50
N ILE A 226 5.10 13.02 -9.52
CA ILE A 226 4.04 13.78 -10.22
C ILE A 226 2.98 12.84 -10.80
N GLN A 227 3.39 11.83 -11.57
CA GLN A 227 2.48 10.83 -12.15
C GLN A 227 1.63 10.11 -11.09
N ARG A 228 2.23 9.74 -9.94
CA ARG A 228 1.47 9.11 -8.84
C ARG A 228 0.52 10.08 -8.16
N TRP A 229 0.87 11.36 -8.03
CA TRP A 229 -0.01 12.38 -7.48
C TRP A 229 -1.19 12.65 -8.42
N GLU A 230 -0.95 12.78 -9.72
CA GLU A 230 -1.98 12.92 -10.76
C GLU A 230 -2.93 11.71 -10.79
N GLN A 231 -2.39 10.49 -10.75
CA GLN A 231 -3.19 9.26 -10.66
C GLN A 231 -4.06 9.22 -9.39
N GLN A 232 -3.57 9.70 -8.25
CA GLN A 232 -4.37 9.81 -7.03
C GLN A 232 -5.49 10.84 -7.16
N GLN A 233 -5.22 12.00 -7.76
CA GLN A 233 -6.25 13.02 -8.01
C GLN A 233 -7.32 12.51 -8.99
N ALA A 234 -6.91 11.85 -10.08
CA ALA A 234 -7.81 11.24 -11.05
C ALA A 234 -8.69 10.16 -10.40
N LYS A 235 -8.10 9.28 -9.58
CA LYS A 235 -8.85 8.27 -8.82
C LYS A 235 -9.87 8.90 -7.86
N GLN A 236 -9.48 9.90 -7.07
CA GLN A 236 -10.38 10.61 -6.15
C GLN A 236 -11.49 11.39 -6.88
N LYS A 237 -11.25 11.86 -8.11
CA LYS A 237 -12.27 12.46 -8.97
C LYS A 237 -13.29 11.41 -9.41
N LEU A 238 -12.82 10.27 -9.94
CA LEU A 238 -13.67 9.17 -10.40
C LEU A 238 -14.52 8.58 -9.25
N GLU A 239 -13.93 8.35 -8.08
CA GLU A 239 -14.65 7.82 -6.91
C GLU A 239 -15.79 8.77 -6.47
N ARG A 240 -15.55 10.09 -6.47
CA ARG A 240 -16.60 11.09 -6.17
C ARG A 240 -17.68 11.15 -7.23
N GLU A 241 -17.34 10.96 -8.50
CA GLU A 241 -18.31 10.93 -9.60
C GLU A 241 -19.22 9.69 -9.52
N ILE A 242 -18.64 8.51 -9.25
CA ILE A 242 -19.38 7.26 -9.03
C ILE A 242 -20.33 7.40 -7.83
N GLU A 243 -19.87 7.98 -6.72
CA GLU A 243 -20.74 8.17 -5.55
C GLU A 243 -21.84 9.21 -5.79
N SER A 244 -21.59 10.28 -6.56
CA SER A 244 -22.65 11.18 -7.02
C SER A 244 -23.70 10.43 -7.83
N LYS A 245 -23.29 9.69 -8.86
CA LYS A 245 -24.20 8.91 -9.72
C LYS A 245 -25.04 7.91 -8.90
N LYS A 246 -24.46 7.29 -7.86
CA LYS A 246 -25.19 6.44 -6.90
C LYS A 246 -26.14 7.20 -5.97
N ALA A 247 -25.81 8.44 -5.59
CA ALA A 247 -26.71 9.29 -4.82
C ALA A 247 -27.90 9.76 -5.67
N ASP A 248 -27.64 10.14 -6.93
CA ASP A 248 -28.65 10.57 -7.89
C ASP A 248 -29.60 9.39 -8.24
N ALA A 249 -29.08 8.17 -8.41
CA ALA A 249 -29.88 6.96 -8.58
C ALA A 249 -30.76 6.62 -7.35
N ARG A 250 -30.27 6.83 -6.12
CA ARG A 250 -31.07 6.69 -4.89
C ARG A 250 -32.21 7.69 -4.83
N VAL A 251 -31.94 8.96 -5.18
CA VAL A 251 -32.95 10.03 -5.27
C VAL A 251 -34.08 9.65 -6.22
N GLU A 252 -33.74 9.23 -7.44
CA GLU A 252 -34.75 8.82 -8.42
C GLU A 252 -35.50 7.55 -8.00
N SER A 253 -34.83 6.61 -7.30
CA SER A 253 -35.50 5.44 -6.70
C SER A 253 -36.49 5.84 -5.59
N VAL A 254 -36.18 6.82 -4.74
CA VAL A 254 -37.12 7.37 -3.74
C VAL A 254 -38.33 8.00 -4.43
N ILE A 255 -38.11 8.83 -5.45
CA ILE A 255 -39.17 9.48 -6.23
C ILE A 255 -40.04 8.43 -6.94
N HIS A 256 -39.44 7.40 -7.54
CA HIS A 256 -40.15 6.33 -8.22
C HIS A 256 -41.04 5.55 -7.24
N ASN A 257 -40.52 5.16 -6.07
CA ASN A 257 -41.31 4.48 -5.04
C ASN A 257 -42.50 5.33 -4.54
N ALA A 258 -42.33 6.66 -4.46
CA ALA A 258 -43.42 7.57 -4.13
C ALA A 258 -44.46 7.69 -5.26
N LYS A 259 -44.01 7.86 -6.51
CA LYS A 259 -44.89 7.95 -7.69
C LYS A 259 -45.69 6.66 -7.93
N LYS A 260 -45.15 5.48 -7.60
CA LYS A 260 -45.87 4.20 -7.63
C LYS A 260 -47.12 4.16 -6.74
N GLN A 261 -47.22 5.03 -5.73
CA GLN A 261 -48.38 5.11 -4.84
C GLN A 261 -49.41 6.16 -5.28
N ILE A 262 -49.22 6.84 -6.42
CA ILE A 262 -50.22 7.78 -6.94
C ILE A 262 -51.52 7.02 -7.21
N GLY A 263 -52.64 7.54 -6.71
CA GLY A 263 -53.94 6.86 -6.73
C GLY A 263 -54.24 6.01 -5.48
N THR A 264 -53.24 5.66 -4.67
CA THR A 264 -53.47 5.01 -3.36
C THR A 264 -54.18 5.97 -2.40
N GLN A 265 -55.10 5.44 -1.60
CA GLN A 265 -55.93 6.23 -0.69
C GLN A 265 -55.13 6.81 0.49
N TYR A 266 -55.44 8.05 0.89
CA TYR A 266 -54.95 8.60 2.16
C TYR A 266 -55.60 7.88 3.33
N VAL A 267 -54.79 7.40 4.26
CA VAL A 267 -55.21 6.79 5.52
C VAL A 267 -54.36 7.37 6.65
N TRP A 268 -55.01 7.95 7.66
CA TRP A 268 -54.32 8.51 8.83
C TRP A 268 -53.57 7.41 9.57
N GLY A 269 -52.29 7.62 9.90
CA GLY A 269 -51.45 6.56 10.48
C GLY A 269 -50.92 5.54 9.46
N GLY A 270 -51.40 5.56 8.22
CA GLY A 270 -50.95 4.66 7.15
C GLY A 270 -49.49 4.89 6.73
N ALA A 271 -48.76 3.81 6.48
CA ALA A 271 -47.35 3.81 6.06
C ALA A 271 -47.00 2.68 5.07
N SER A 272 -47.99 2.04 4.43
CA SER A 272 -47.75 0.92 3.51
C SER A 272 -48.76 0.88 2.36
N PRO A 273 -48.42 0.28 1.20
CA PRO A 273 -49.35 0.16 0.08
C PRO A 273 -50.64 -0.60 0.44
N LYS A 274 -50.55 -1.58 1.35
CA LYS A 274 -51.69 -2.39 1.82
C LYS A 274 -52.64 -1.61 2.74
N THR A 275 -52.12 -0.70 3.54
CA THR A 275 -52.88 0.06 4.56
C THR A 275 -53.19 1.50 4.15
N GLY A 276 -52.76 1.91 2.95
CA GLY A 276 -52.71 3.32 2.58
C GLY A 276 -51.64 4.11 3.33
N PHE A 277 -51.61 5.42 3.07
CA PHE A 277 -50.55 6.30 3.57
C PHE A 277 -51.09 7.62 4.12
N ASP A 278 -50.43 8.14 5.17
CA ASP A 278 -50.41 9.58 5.42
C ASP A 278 -49.16 10.24 4.80
N CYS A 279 -49.10 11.57 4.88
CA CYS A 279 -48.04 12.38 4.25
C CYS A 279 -46.62 11.93 4.67
N SER A 280 -46.41 11.69 5.96
CA SER A 280 -45.14 11.27 6.52
C SER A 280 -44.87 9.77 6.36
N GLY A 281 -45.92 8.94 6.35
CA GLY A 281 -45.83 7.51 6.05
C GLY A 281 -45.41 7.22 4.61
N LEU A 282 -45.92 8.00 3.64
CA LEU A 282 -45.47 7.94 2.24
C LEU A 282 -43.98 8.26 2.11
N VAL A 283 -43.51 9.32 2.80
CA VAL A 283 -42.09 9.67 2.84
C VAL A 283 -41.26 8.55 3.46
N GLN A 284 -41.69 8.00 4.59
CA GLN A 284 -40.98 6.93 5.28
C GLN A 284 -40.83 5.68 4.40
N HIS A 285 -41.91 5.27 3.73
CA HIS A 285 -41.89 4.15 2.79
C HIS A 285 -40.95 4.42 1.61
N SER A 286 -41.05 5.59 0.98
CA SER A 286 -40.27 5.94 -0.21
C SER A 286 -38.77 6.07 0.10
N MET A 287 -38.40 6.66 1.24
CA MET A 287 -37.01 6.77 1.70
C MET A 287 -36.41 5.40 2.04
N ASN A 288 -37.20 4.52 2.69
CA ASN A 288 -36.79 3.17 3.02
C ASN A 288 -36.56 2.31 1.76
N LYS A 289 -37.53 2.29 0.84
CA LYS A 289 -37.47 1.47 -0.39
C LYS A 289 -36.52 2.04 -1.45
N GLY A 290 -36.40 3.36 -1.54
CA GLY A 290 -35.57 4.01 -2.55
C GLY A 290 -34.09 4.12 -2.18
N ALA A 291 -33.79 4.39 -0.91
CA ALA A 291 -32.42 4.68 -0.46
C ALA A 291 -31.97 3.90 0.78
N GLY A 292 -32.79 3.01 1.34
CA GLY A 292 -32.49 2.27 2.58
C GLY A 292 -32.52 3.14 3.85
N VAL A 293 -32.98 4.39 3.76
CA VAL A 293 -32.92 5.34 4.87
C VAL A 293 -34.18 5.27 5.73
N LYS A 294 -33.99 5.12 7.04
CA LYS A 294 -35.06 5.26 8.03
C LYS A 294 -35.22 6.73 8.40
N VAL A 295 -36.45 7.21 8.39
CA VAL A 295 -36.81 8.58 8.83
C VAL A 295 -37.87 8.51 9.94
N PRO A 296 -37.98 9.54 10.81
CA PRO A 296 -38.99 9.61 11.87
C PRO A 296 -40.42 9.49 11.34
N ARG A 297 -41.37 9.19 12.24
CA ARG A 297 -42.74 8.87 11.84
C ARG A 297 -43.58 10.09 11.49
N THR A 298 -43.33 11.26 12.09
CA THR A 298 -44.15 12.47 11.88
C THR A 298 -43.47 13.49 10.97
N ALA A 299 -44.26 14.31 10.26
CA ALA A 299 -43.74 15.39 9.42
C ALA A 299 -42.89 16.42 10.21
N ALA A 300 -43.23 16.68 11.48
CA ALA A 300 -42.49 17.59 12.35
C ALA A 300 -41.10 17.04 12.71
N GLU A 301 -40.99 15.75 13.04
CA GLU A 301 -39.70 15.10 13.32
C GLU A 301 -38.87 14.92 12.05
N GLN A 302 -39.49 14.57 10.92
CA GLN A 302 -38.83 14.52 9.62
C GLN A 302 -38.24 15.89 9.26
N TYR A 303 -38.95 16.99 9.55
CA TYR A 303 -38.41 18.33 9.40
C TYR A 303 -37.23 18.56 10.35
N LYS A 304 -37.34 18.23 11.64
CA LYS A 304 -36.23 18.37 12.61
C LYS A 304 -34.97 17.59 12.20
N ALA A 305 -35.14 16.39 11.64
CA ALA A 305 -34.05 15.53 11.18
C ALA A 305 -33.43 15.94 9.82
N ALA A 306 -34.14 16.76 9.03
CA ALA A 306 -33.69 17.19 7.71
C ALA A 306 -32.75 18.41 7.77
N VAL A 307 -31.66 18.35 7.00
CA VAL A 307 -30.78 19.50 6.74
C VAL A 307 -31.55 20.52 5.94
N LYS A 308 -31.64 21.77 6.42
CA LYS A 308 -32.45 22.82 5.75
C LYS A 308 -31.83 23.20 4.42
N VAL A 309 -32.67 23.33 3.39
CA VAL A 309 -32.26 23.71 2.04
C VAL A 309 -33.01 24.98 1.62
N SER A 310 -32.30 25.97 1.11
CA SER A 310 -32.91 27.17 0.53
C SER A 310 -33.60 26.84 -0.79
N ALA A 311 -34.64 27.59 -1.17
CA ALA A 311 -35.42 27.29 -2.38
C ALA A 311 -34.55 27.20 -3.65
N GLN A 312 -33.51 28.02 -3.76
CA GLN A 312 -32.55 28.03 -4.87
C GLN A 312 -31.62 26.80 -4.93
N LYS A 313 -31.51 26.05 -3.82
CA LYS A 313 -30.70 24.82 -3.71
C LYS A 313 -31.58 23.56 -3.64
N ALA A 314 -32.90 23.72 -3.61
CA ALA A 314 -33.86 22.63 -3.54
C ALA A 314 -33.74 21.76 -4.80
N SER A 315 -33.48 20.48 -4.59
CA SER A 315 -33.23 19.49 -5.63
C SER A 315 -34.27 18.39 -5.55
N ARG A 316 -34.44 17.66 -6.65
CA ARG A 316 -35.27 16.44 -6.68
C ARG A 316 -34.93 15.52 -5.51
N GLY A 317 -35.95 14.97 -4.86
CA GLY A 317 -35.81 14.09 -3.69
C GLY A 317 -35.73 14.81 -2.34
N ASP A 318 -35.49 16.13 -2.30
CA ASP A 318 -35.65 16.92 -1.08
C ASP A 318 -37.10 16.85 -0.59
N LEU A 319 -37.30 16.95 0.72
CA LEU A 319 -38.62 17.03 1.30
C LEU A 319 -39.11 18.48 1.32
N VAL A 320 -40.38 18.69 1.02
CA VAL A 320 -41.07 19.98 1.12
C VAL A 320 -42.05 19.94 2.29
N PHE A 321 -42.00 20.93 3.17
CA PHE A 321 -42.73 20.95 4.44
C PHE A 321 -43.72 22.10 4.53
N PHE A 322 -44.86 21.87 5.19
CA PHE A 322 -45.94 22.85 5.29
C PHE A 322 -46.61 22.90 6.68
N LYS A 323 -47.20 24.06 6.98
CA LYS A 323 -48.16 24.31 8.08
C LYS A 323 -49.58 24.23 7.53
N THR A 324 -50.17 23.04 7.51
CA THR A 324 -51.57 22.82 7.11
C THR A 324 -52.54 22.72 8.29
N ARG A 325 -52.02 22.53 9.52
CA ARG A 325 -52.78 22.44 10.76
C ARG A 325 -52.02 23.18 11.86
N GLY A 326 -52.55 24.32 12.31
CA GLY A 326 -51.90 25.16 13.32
C GLY A 326 -50.53 25.72 12.91
N ASN A 327 -49.72 26.08 13.89
CA ASN A 327 -48.49 26.86 13.72
C ASN A 327 -47.21 26.01 13.51
N SER A 328 -47.31 24.68 13.61
CA SER A 328 -46.20 23.73 13.49
C SER A 328 -46.20 22.99 12.15
N VAL A 329 -45.07 22.38 11.77
CA VAL A 329 -45.00 21.54 10.56
C VAL A 329 -45.92 20.34 10.72
N SER A 330 -46.96 20.28 9.89
CA SER A 330 -48.04 19.29 9.97
C SER A 330 -48.20 18.47 8.69
N HIS A 331 -47.42 18.79 7.65
CA HIS A 331 -47.49 18.13 6.35
C HIS A 331 -46.13 18.10 5.66
N VAL A 332 -45.91 17.07 4.84
CA VAL A 332 -44.69 16.84 4.08
C VAL A 332 -45.00 16.22 2.71
N GLY A 333 -44.17 16.52 1.72
CA GLY A 333 -44.14 15.85 0.41
C GLY A 333 -42.71 15.67 -0.09
N ILE A 334 -42.53 14.92 -1.17
CA ILE A 334 -41.24 14.72 -1.84
C ILE A 334 -41.19 15.62 -3.06
N TYR A 335 -40.17 16.47 -3.14
CA TYR A 335 -39.99 17.45 -4.21
C TYR A 335 -39.54 16.77 -5.51
N LEU A 336 -40.19 17.13 -6.61
CA LEU A 336 -39.98 16.59 -7.95
C LEU A 336 -39.20 17.57 -8.86
N GLY A 337 -38.73 18.71 -8.33
CA GLY A 337 -38.25 19.82 -9.14
C GLY A 337 -39.40 20.65 -9.71
N GLU A 338 -39.09 21.73 -10.45
CA GLU A 338 -40.07 22.54 -11.18
C GLU A 338 -41.27 23.03 -10.35
N ASN A 339 -41.08 23.33 -9.05
CA ASN A 339 -42.17 23.65 -8.13
C ASN A 339 -43.26 22.56 -8.03
N LYS A 340 -42.95 21.28 -8.30
CA LYS A 340 -43.88 20.14 -8.19
C LYS A 340 -43.45 19.22 -7.05
N PHE A 341 -44.40 18.59 -6.37
CA PHE A 341 -44.14 17.61 -5.32
C PHE A 341 -45.19 16.50 -5.28
N VAL A 342 -44.81 15.30 -4.86
CA VAL A 342 -45.72 14.17 -4.60
C VAL A 342 -45.99 14.05 -3.10
N HIS A 343 -47.26 13.83 -2.73
CA HIS A 343 -47.68 13.76 -1.33
C HIS A 343 -48.98 12.97 -1.15
N ALA A 344 -49.26 12.57 0.09
CA ALA A 344 -50.57 12.07 0.52
C ALA A 344 -51.34 13.24 1.18
N PRO A 345 -52.31 13.88 0.51
CA PRO A 345 -52.87 15.18 0.91
C PRO A 345 -53.68 15.19 2.24
N ARG A 346 -54.80 14.46 2.30
CA ARG A 346 -55.72 14.39 3.45
C ARG A 346 -56.74 13.25 3.26
N THR A 347 -57.45 12.89 4.33
CA THR A 347 -58.59 11.96 4.29
C THR A 347 -59.59 12.34 3.20
N GLY A 348 -60.14 11.33 2.51
CA GLY A 348 -61.02 11.50 1.35
C GLY A 348 -60.30 11.87 0.04
N ARG A 349 -58.96 11.88 0.00
CA ARG A 349 -58.17 12.15 -1.20
C ARG A 349 -57.12 11.05 -1.40
N LYS A 350 -56.72 10.85 -2.66
CA LYS A 350 -55.66 9.92 -3.07
C LYS A 350 -54.30 10.63 -3.12
N ILE A 351 -53.21 9.87 -3.01
CA ILE A 351 -51.85 10.36 -3.25
C ILE A 351 -51.76 10.91 -4.66
N THR A 352 -51.15 12.08 -4.80
CA THR A 352 -51.11 12.84 -6.05
C THR A 352 -49.84 13.68 -6.16
N THR A 353 -49.60 14.24 -7.34
CA THR A 353 -48.63 15.32 -7.56
C THR A 353 -49.36 16.66 -7.50
N THR A 354 -48.72 17.70 -6.95
CA THR A 354 -49.29 19.05 -6.86
C THR A 354 -48.18 20.10 -7.04
N GLN A 355 -48.56 21.29 -7.51
CA GLN A 355 -47.67 22.43 -7.65
C GLN A 355 -47.55 23.22 -6.33
N LEU A 356 -46.37 23.80 -6.10
CA LEU A 356 -46.03 24.69 -4.99
C LEU A 356 -46.53 26.12 -5.30
N SER A 357 -47.84 26.24 -5.49
CA SER A 357 -48.56 27.47 -5.82
C SER A 357 -49.78 27.62 -4.90
N GLY A 358 -50.43 28.80 -4.93
CA GLY A 358 -51.66 29.10 -4.19
C GLY A 358 -51.63 28.64 -2.72
N TYR A 359 -52.60 27.80 -2.36
CA TYR A 359 -52.75 27.20 -1.02
C TYR A 359 -51.47 26.63 -0.41
N TRP A 360 -50.65 25.94 -1.23
CA TRP A 360 -49.41 25.29 -0.79
C TRP A 360 -48.27 26.29 -0.61
N LYS A 361 -48.17 27.30 -1.48
CA LYS A 361 -47.18 28.37 -1.35
C LYS A 361 -47.42 29.21 -0.09
N GLN A 362 -48.68 29.52 0.24
CA GLN A 362 -49.05 30.22 1.49
C GLN A 362 -48.66 29.45 2.77
N ARG A 363 -48.60 28.11 2.70
CA ARG A 363 -48.35 27.23 3.86
C ARG A 363 -46.94 26.65 3.89
N PHE A 364 -46.10 27.02 2.92
CA PHE A 364 -44.74 26.52 2.77
C PHE A 364 -43.85 26.97 3.94
N VAL A 365 -43.10 26.03 4.50
CA VAL A 365 -42.16 26.27 5.61
C VAL A 365 -40.71 26.24 5.13
N GLY A 366 -40.41 25.40 4.14
CA GLY A 366 -39.04 25.21 3.66
C GLY A 366 -38.83 23.84 3.03
N PHE A 367 -37.66 23.69 2.41
CA PHE A 367 -37.15 22.39 1.98
C PHE A 367 -36.20 21.79 3.02
N GLY A 368 -36.12 20.47 3.05
CA GLY A 368 -35.16 19.75 3.88
C GLY A 368 -34.64 18.48 3.21
N ARG A 369 -33.33 18.31 3.23
CA ARG A 369 -32.62 17.15 2.69
C ARG A 369 -32.40 16.11 3.79
N ILE A 370 -32.76 14.86 3.51
CA ILE A 370 -32.48 13.74 4.40
C ILE A 370 -31.05 13.22 4.13
N PRO A 371 -30.15 13.20 5.13
CA PRO A 371 -28.81 12.62 4.98
C PRO A 371 -28.86 11.14 4.56
N GLY A 372 -27.94 10.73 3.69
CA GLY A 372 -27.85 9.35 3.17
C GLY A 372 -28.85 9.01 2.05
N ALA A 373 -29.99 9.70 1.98
CA ALA A 373 -30.98 9.52 0.91
C ALA A 373 -30.68 10.37 -0.33
N CYS A 374 -30.11 11.56 -0.12
CA CYS A 374 -29.79 12.51 -1.18
C CYS A 374 -28.35 13.03 -1.04
N LYS A 375 -27.80 13.56 -2.14
CA LYS A 375 -26.47 14.18 -2.19
C LYS A 375 -26.37 15.35 -1.21
N VAL A 376 -25.68 15.16 -0.09
CA VAL A 376 -25.28 16.27 0.80
C VAL A 376 -24.19 17.05 0.06
N PRO A 377 -24.33 18.38 -0.14
CA PRO A 377 -23.23 19.19 -0.63
C PRO A 377 -22.15 19.23 0.46
N VAL A 378 -20.96 18.74 0.13
CA VAL A 378 -19.74 18.84 0.96
C VAL A 378 -19.07 20.20 0.80
#